data_AF-A0A6A3V0U5-F1
#
_entry.id   AF-A0A6A3V0U5-F1
#
_cell.length_a   1.000
_cell.length_b   1.000
_cell.length_c   1.000
_cell.angle_alpha   90.00
_cell.angle_beta   90.00
_cell.angle_gamma   90.00
#
_symmetry.space_group_name_H-M   'P 1'
#
loop_
_entity.id
_entity.type
_entity.pdbx_description
1 polymer ?
#
loop_
_entity_poly.entity_id
_entity_poly.type
_entity_poly.pdbx_seq_one_letter_code
_entity_poly.pdbx_strand_id
1 'polypeptide(L)'
;MDLAETDVDARILAYFQKFKQVVLEHGLEDVFSGDDGEKEKCKRLVSCLAPPVLKADVKTAVRWTDKAAAKSMQKLYTLVYDKAVAHERHFQQNKRQRMMAKVKDKSKDSSASTKSGRATGTAAQPKKQGRGDFSKKATAPKNERKVENLSADRKTARKPFTTNNREPPSPCPKLRSG
;
A
#
# COMPACT_ATOMS: atom_id res chain seq x y z
N MET A 1 -1.98 -15.22 0.38
CA MET A 1 -2.83 -14.03 0.51
C MET A 1 -3.34 -13.66 -0.88
N ASP A 2 -4.60 -13.24 -0.99
CA ASP A 2 -5.12 -12.67 -2.24
C ASP A 2 -4.73 -11.17 -2.30
N LEU A 3 -4.18 -10.72 -3.42
CA LEU A 3 -3.79 -9.32 -3.63
C LEU A 3 -4.80 -8.54 -4.49
N ALA A 4 -5.83 -9.20 -5.02
CA ALA A 4 -6.96 -8.56 -5.68
C ALA A 4 -7.94 -7.96 -4.67
N GLU A 5 -8.07 -8.56 -3.48
CA GLU A 5 -8.82 -7.98 -2.37
C GLU A 5 -8.21 -6.63 -1.95
N THR A 6 -9.04 -5.60 -1.94
CA THR A 6 -8.68 -4.21 -1.63
C THR A 6 -8.86 -3.86 -0.17
N ASP A 7 -9.78 -4.53 0.54
CA ASP A 7 -9.93 -4.37 1.98
C ASP A 7 -8.82 -5.12 2.73
N VAL A 8 -8.04 -4.37 3.53
CA VAL A 8 -6.87 -4.93 4.23
C VAL A 8 -7.28 -5.96 5.28
N ASP A 9 -8.40 -5.73 5.99
CA ASP A 9 -8.85 -6.64 7.05
C ASP A 9 -9.36 -7.95 6.45
N ALA A 10 -10.25 -7.87 5.45
CA ALA A 10 -10.73 -9.04 4.72
C ALA A 10 -9.58 -9.87 4.11
N ARG A 11 -8.61 -9.21 3.48
CA ARG A 11 -7.42 -9.81 2.88
C ARG A 11 -6.54 -10.57 3.88
N ILE A 12 -6.38 -10.02 5.08
CA ILE A 12 -5.56 -10.60 6.16
C ILE A 12 -6.33 -11.74 6.85
N LEU A 13 -7.60 -11.52 7.18
CA LEU A 13 -8.47 -12.52 7.80
C LEU A 13 -8.63 -13.76 6.93
N ALA A 14 -8.96 -13.58 5.64
CA ALA A 14 -9.07 -14.68 4.68
C ALA A 14 -7.75 -15.48 4.53
N TYR A 15 -6.60 -14.82 4.64
CA TYR A 15 -5.30 -15.49 4.60
C TYR A 15 -5.08 -16.42 5.81
N PHE A 16 -5.39 -15.95 7.02
CA PHE A 16 -5.27 -16.77 8.24
C PHE A 16 -6.34 -17.87 8.32
N GLN A 17 -7.57 -17.59 7.85
CA GLN A 17 -8.63 -18.61 7.72
C GLN A 17 -8.23 -19.70 6.72
N LYS A 18 -7.71 -19.33 5.54
CA LYS A 18 -7.24 -20.30 4.54
C LYS A 18 -6.11 -21.19 5.07
N PHE A 19 -5.24 -20.68 5.95
CA PHE A 19 -4.24 -21.52 6.62
C PHE A 19 -4.89 -22.57 7.53
N LYS A 20 -5.88 -22.20 8.35
CA LYS A 20 -6.63 -23.16 9.19
C LYS A 20 -7.34 -24.22 8.34
N GLN A 21 -7.97 -23.79 7.24
CA GLN A 21 -8.64 -24.69 6.31
C GLN A 21 -7.67 -25.72 5.70
N VAL A 22 -6.49 -25.27 5.22
CA VAL A 22 -5.45 -26.15 4.66
C VAL A 22 -4.85 -27.11 5.71
N VAL A 23 -4.81 -26.73 6.99
CA VAL A 23 -4.39 -27.64 8.07
C VAL A 23 -5.42 -28.77 8.23
N LEU A 24 -6.71 -28.42 8.33
CA LEU A 24 -7.84 -29.35 8.47
C LEU A 24 -8.02 -30.28 7.24
N GLU A 25 -7.97 -29.73 6.02
CA GLU A 25 -8.12 -30.50 4.77
C GLU A 25 -7.03 -31.55 4.54
N HIS A 26 -5.90 -31.44 5.25
CA HIS A 26 -4.76 -32.36 5.15
C HIS A 26 -4.49 -33.14 6.44
N GLY A 27 -5.35 -33.05 7.46
CA GLY A 27 -5.17 -33.77 8.73
C GLY A 27 -3.88 -33.39 9.47
N LEU A 28 -3.50 -32.11 9.43
CA LEU A 28 -2.25 -31.61 10.01
C LEU A 28 -2.43 -31.02 11.41
N GLU A 29 -3.60 -31.15 12.03
CA GLU A 29 -3.90 -30.63 13.37
C GLU A 29 -2.93 -31.15 14.43
N ASP A 30 -2.69 -32.46 14.44
CA ASP A 30 -1.77 -33.11 15.39
C ASP A 30 -0.32 -32.67 15.15
N VAL A 31 0.09 -32.55 13.88
CA VAL A 31 1.42 -32.06 13.46
C VAL A 31 1.67 -30.62 13.96
N PHE A 32 0.62 -29.82 14.06
CA PHE A 32 0.67 -28.45 14.57
C PHE A 32 0.05 -28.31 15.98
N SER A 33 0.04 -29.38 16.77
CA SER A 33 -0.36 -29.35 18.18
C SER A 33 0.76 -28.84 19.10
N GLY A 34 0.39 -28.34 20.28
CA GLY A 34 1.33 -27.84 21.29
C GLY A 34 2.15 -26.60 20.89
N ASP A 35 3.10 -26.24 21.75
CA ASP A 35 3.91 -25.01 21.62
C ASP A 35 4.79 -25.00 20.37
N ASP A 36 5.40 -26.13 20.02
CA ASP A 36 6.25 -26.23 18.82
C ASP A 36 5.43 -26.25 17.54
N GLY A 37 4.25 -26.89 17.56
CA GLY A 37 3.28 -26.79 16.49
C GLY A 37 2.84 -25.34 16.24
N GLU A 38 2.54 -24.56 17.28
CA GLU A 38 2.17 -23.14 17.10
C GLU A 38 3.33 -22.28 16.57
N LYS A 39 4.58 -22.54 16.98
CA LYS A 39 5.77 -21.89 16.39
C LYS A 39 5.89 -22.21 14.89
N GLU A 40 5.67 -23.46 14.49
CA GLU A 40 5.70 -23.87 13.07
C GLU A 40 4.51 -23.31 12.26
N LYS A 41 3.30 -23.18 12.84
CA LYS A 41 2.19 -22.42 12.23
C LYS A 41 2.64 -20.99 11.92
N CYS A 42 3.22 -20.31 12.90
CA CYS A 42 3.70 -18.93 12.76
C CYS A 42 4.78 -18.80 11.68
N LYS A 43 5.77 -19.70 11.69
CA LYS A 43 6.86 -19.77 10.70
C LYS A 43 6.35 -20.05 9.28
N ARG A 44 5.38 -20.96 9.12
CA ARG A 44 4.75 -21.27 7.82
C ARG A 44 3.91 -20.10 7.29
N LEU A 45 3.14 -19.43 8.15
CA LEU A 45 2.42 -18.20 7.79
C LEU A 45 3.41 -17.11 7.32
N VAL A 46 4.45 -16.81 8.10
CA VAL A 46 5.46 -15.80 7.70
C VAL A 46 6.21 -16.19 6.42
N SER A 47 6.47 -17.48 6.19
CA SER A 47 7.14 -17.93 4.96
C SER A 47 6.27 -17.80 3.71
N CYS A 48 4.96 -17.91 3.84
CA CYS A 48 3.98 -17.82 2.74
C CYS A 48 3.31 -16.43 2.60
N LEU A 49 3.74 -15.41 3.37
CA LEU A 49 3.26 -14.03 3.21
C LEU A 49 3.57 -13.44 1.82
N ALA A 50 2.60 -12.70 1.31
CA ALA A 50 2.72 -11.78 0.19
C ALA A 50 2.06 -10.45 0.60
N PRO A 51 2.41 -9.29 0.02
CA PRO A 51 3.51 -9.09 -0.93
C PRO A 51 4.90 -9.31 -0.29
N PRO A 52 5.99 -9.45 -1.09
CA PRO A 52 7.33 -9.73 -0.57
C PRO A 52 7.85 -8.69 0.44
N VAL A 53 7.46 -7.42 0.30
CA VAL A 53 7.82 -6.34 1.23
C VAL A 53 7.18 -6.56 2.61
N LEU A 54 5.88 -6.91 2.66
CA LEU A 54 5.20 -7.27 3.92
C LEU A 54 5.88 -8.48 4.60
N LYS A 55 6.24 -9.50 3.82
CA LYS A 55 6.98 -10.67 4.30
C LYS A 55 8.36 -10.30 4.87
N ALA A 56 9.10 -9.39 4.24
CA ALA A 56 10.41 -8.95 4.73
C ALA A 56 10.29 -8.15 6.04
N ASP A 57 9.33 -7.23 6.12
CA ASP A 57 9.08 -6.41 7.31
C ASP A 57 8.62 -7.27 8.50
N VAL A 58 7.68 -8.19 8.29
CA VAL A 58 7.20 -9.10 9.34
C VAL A 58 8.33 -10.04 9.79
N LYS A 59 9.12 -10.62 8.87
CA LYS A 59 10.31 -11.42 9.25
C LYS A 59 11.28 -10.64 10.12
N THR A 60 11.54 -9.38 9.77
CA THR A 60 12.46 -8.49 10.50
C THR A 60 11.90 -8.16 11.88
N ALA A 61 10.61 -7.83 11.97
CA ALA A 61 9.93 -7.57 13.23
C ALA A 61 9.92 -8.80 14.15
N VAL A 62 9.51 -9.97 13.65
CA VAL A 62 9.48 -11.23 14.41
C VAL A 62 10.87 -11.63 14.94
N ARG A 63 11.94 -11.36 14.17
CA ARG A 63 13.31 -11.69 14.60
C ARG A 63 13.86 -10.74 15.67
N TRP A 64 13.56 -9.45 15.57
CA TRP A 64 14.25 -8.41 16.35
C TRP A 64 13.38 -7.66 17.36
N THR A 65 12.14 -7.32 17.02
CA THR A 65 11.29 -6.42 17.83
C THR A 65 10.15 -7.14 18.56
N ASP A 66 9.48 -8.09 17.91
CA ASP A 66 8.37 -8.86 18.48
C ASP A 66 8.62 -10.36 18.33
N LYS A 67 9.47 -10.88 19.23
CA LYS A 67 9.76 -12.31 19.34
C LYS A 67 8.56 -13.11 19.88
N ALA A 68 7.51 -12.47 20.39
CA ALA A 68 6.32 -13.15 20.88
C ALA A 68 5.37 -13.53 19.73
N ALA A 69 5.32 -12.73 18.67
CA ALA A 69 4.65 -13.08 17.40
C ALA A 69 5.28 -14.31 16.71
N ALA A 70 6.50 -14.74 17.07
CA ALA A 70 7.08 -16.01 16.61
C ALA A 70 6.41 -17.26 17.21
N LYS A 71 5.66 -17.10 18.31
CA LYS A 71 5.17 -18.19 19.18
C LYS A 71 3.66 -18.13 19.45
N SER A 72 2.93 -17.26 18.76
CA SER A 72 1.50 -17.06 18.98
C SER A 72 0.83 -16.58 17.70
N MET A 73 -0.13 -17.35 17.20
CA MET A 73 -0.90 -17.01 16.01
C MET A 73 -1.66 -15.69 16.17
N GLN A 74 -2.16 -15.40 17.36
CA GLN A 74 -2.88 -14.15 17.64
C GLN A 74 -1.97 -12.93 17.56
N LYS A 75 -0.78 -12.99 18.17
CA LYS A 75 0.21 -11.90 18.09
C LYS A 75 0.73 -11.73 16.67
N LEU A 76 0.93 -12.84 15.94
CA LEU A 76 1.29 -12.79 14.53
C LEU A 76 0.20 -12.14 13.67
N TYR A 77 -1.08 -12.42 13.92
CA TYR A 77 -2.19 -11.77 13.21
C TYR A 77 -2.12 -10.25 13.35
N THR A 78 -2.05 -9.75 14.60
CA THR A 78 -1.94 -8.31 14.88
C THR A 78 -0.73 -7.68 14.18
N LEU A 79 0.46 -8.30 14.31
CA LEU A 79 1.68 -7.79 13.69
C LEU A 79 1.58 -7.72 12.15
N VAL A 80 1.01 -8.75 11.51
CA VAL A 80 0.85 -8.80 10.04
C VAL A 80 -0.19 -7.77 9.59
N TYR A 81 -1.29 -7.63 10.32
CA TYR A 81 -2.33 -6.63 10.07
C TYR A 81 -1.78 -5.20 10.16
N ASP A 82 -1.10 -4.85 11.26
CA ASP A 82 -0.57 -3.49 11.48
C ASP A 82 0.44 -3.10 10.38
N LYS A 83 1.33 -4.03 10.00
CA LYS A 83 2.28 -3.82 8.90
C LYS A 83 1.58 -3.68 7.55
N ALA A 84 0.55 -4.47 7.28
CA ALA A 84 -0.22 -4.36 6.03
C ALA A 84 -1.00 -3.04 5.94
N VAL A 85 -1.60 -2.58 7.05
CA VAL A 85 -2.28 -1.26 7.13
C VAL A 85 -1.29 -0.12 6.93
N ALA A 86 -0.08 -0.20 7.50
CA ALA A 86 0.96 0.79 7.28
C ALA A 86 1.41 0.83 5.80
N HIS A 87 1.62 -0.34 5.19
CA HIS A 87 1.99 -0.44 3.77
C HIS A 87 0.91 0.12 2.84
N GLU A 88 -0.36 -0.18 3.09
CA GLU A 88 -1.49 0.36 2.34
C GLU A 88 -1.55 1.90 2.45
N ARG A 89 -1.42 2.45 3.66
CA ARG A 89 -1.37 3.91 3.88
C ARG A 89 -0.24 4.58 3.09
N HIS A 90 0.97 4.01 3.13
CA HIS A 90 2.12 4.51 2.35
C HIS A 90 1.89 4.41 0.85
N PHE A 91 1.34 3.29 0.35
CA PHE A 91 1.05 3.10 -1.07
C PHE A 91 0.06 4.15 -1.58
N GLN A 92 -1.05 4.36 -0.85
CA GLN A 92 -2.07 5.36 -1.22
C GLN A 92 -1.52 6.80 -1.14
N GLN A 93 -0.66 7.10 -0.16
CA GLN A 93 0.01 8.40 -0.07
C GLN A 93 0.96 8.65 -1.24
N ASN A 94 1.84 7.71 -1.57
CA ASN A 94 2.74 7.81 -2.72
C ASN A 94 1.97 7.92 -4.04
N LYS A 95 0.86 7.19 -4.19
CA LYS A 95 -0.03 7.30 -5.35
C LYS A 95 -0.59 8.72 -5.49
N ARG A 96 -1.08 9.34 -4.42
CA ARG A 96 -1.56 10.74 -4.41
C ARG A 96 -0.44 11.74 -4.78
N GLN A 97 0.74 11.61 -4.17
CA GLN A 97 1.89 12.49 -4.46
C GLN A 97 2.32 12.43 -5.93
N ARG A 98 2.40 11.23 -6.52
CA ARG A 98 2.75 11.04 -7.94
C ARG A 98 1.71 11.64 -8.90
N MET A 99 0.43 11.67 -8.52
CA MET A 99 -0.61 12.33 -9.32
C MET A 99 -0.47 13.85 -9.27
N MET A 100 -0.23 14.44 -8.09
CA MET A 100 -0.03 15.89 -7.93
C MET A 100 1.23 16.39 -8.66
N ALA A 101 2.33 15.64 -8.63
CA ALA A 101 3.55 15.98 -9.35
C ALA A 101 3.32 16.09 -10.88
N LYS A 102 2.56 15.16 -11.46
CA LYS A 102 2.22 15.16 -12.90
C LYS A 102 1.33 16.33 -13.33
N VAL A 103 0.50 16.86 -12.43
CA VAL A 103 -0.33 18.05 -12.71
C VAL A 103 0.54 19.31 -12.74
N LYS A 104 1.46 19.44 -11.78
CA LYS A 104 2.36 20.61 -11.67
C LYS A 104 3.30 20.76 -12.88
N ASP A 105 3.73 19.64 -13.46
CA ASP A 105 4.59 19.62 -14.65
C ASP A 105 3.86 20.17 -15.89
N LYS A 106 2.65 19.65 -16.19
CA LYS A 106 1.79 20.14 -17.28
C LYS A 106 1.41 21.62 -17.19
N SER A 107 1.31 22.17 -15.97
CA SER A 107 1.04 23.60 -15.78
C SER A 107 2.22 24.52 -16.10
N LYS A 108 3.46 23.99 -16.19
CA LYS A 108 4.67 24.81 -16.42
C LYS A 108 5.01 25.00 -17.91
N ASP A 109 4.63 24.04 -18.75
CA ASP A 109 4.76 24.14 -20.21
C ASP A 109 3.74 25.15 -20.80
N SER A 110 2.55 25.22 -20.19
CA SER A 110 1.44 26.08 -20.63
C SER A 110 1.61 27.57 -20.31
N SER A 111 2.61 27.97 -19.51
CA SER A 111 2.83 29.36 -19.09
C SER A 111 3.96 30.09 -19.84
N ALA A 112 4.61 29.44 -20.81
CA ALA A 112 5.73 30.01 -21.56
C ALA A 112 5.31 30.86 -22.80
N SER A 113 4.04 31.30 -22.88
CA SER A 113 3.53 32.10 -24.00
C SER A 113 2.75 33.34 -23.56
N THR A 114 3.44 34.24 -22.85
CA THR A 114 2.99 35.63 -22.62
C THR A 114 4.12 36.63 -22.88
N LYS A 115 4.37 36.85 -24.18
CA LYS A 115 4.54 38.17 -24.81
C LYS A 115 5.46 39.19 -24.09
N SER A 116 6.67 39.36 -24.60
CA SER A 116 7.46 40.59 -24.43
C SER A 116 8.13 41.00 -25.75
N GLY A 117 8.11 42.31 -26.07
CA GLY A 117 9.06 42.95 -26.99
C GLY A 117 8.69 43.09 -28.48
N ARG A 118 8.41 44.32 -28.90
CA ARG A 118 8.37 44.81 -30.30
C ARG A 118 8.75 46.30 -30.28
N ALA A 119 9.68 46.83 -31.06
CA ALA A 119 10.71 46.29 -31.97
C ALA A 119 11.82 47.40 -32.07
N THR A 120 12.80 47.51 -32.98
CA THR A 120 13.07 46.93 -34.31
C THR A 120 14.58 47.08 -34.62
N GLY A 121 15.15 46.32 -35.55
CA GLY A 121 16.54 46.53 -35.99
C GLY A 121 16.96 45.63 -37.17
N THR A 122 17.60 46.22 -38.17
CA THR A 122 17.89 45.59 -39.48
C THR A 122 19.17 44.76 -39.54
N ALA A 123 19.07 43.64 -40.26
CA ALA A 123 20.06 43.01 -41.14
C ALA A 123 21.55 42.89 -40.72
N ALA A 124 22.00 41.64 -40.53
CA ALA A 124 23.20 41.10 -41.19
C ALA A 124 23.24 39.57 -41.12
N GLN A 125 23.49 38.91 -42.26
CA GLN A 125 24.04 37.55 -42.33
C GLN A 125 25.50 37.66 -42.80
N PRO A 126 26.41 36.74 -42.42
CA PRO A 126 26.66 35.63 -43.35
C PRO A 126 26.96 34.26 -42.70
N LYS A 127 26.78 33.24 -43.56
CA LYS A 127 27.00 31.79 -43.40
C LYS A 127 28.31 31.38 -42.70
N LYS A 128 28.26 30.24 -41.99
CA LYS A 128 29.23 29.14 -42.15
C LYS A 128 28.51 27.78 -42.08
N GLN A 129 28.91 26.85 -42.95
CA GLN A 129 28.38 25.48 -43.05
C GLN A 129 29.09 24.54 -42.06
N GLY A 130 28.46 23.42 -41.66
CA GLY A 130 29.20 22.39 -40.92
C GLY A 130 28.44 21.19 -40.33
N ARG A 131 28.02 20.25 -41.19
CA ARG A 131 28.10 18.78 -41.00
C ARG A 131 27.25 18.10 -39.88
N GLY A 132 26.57 16.99 -40.24
CA GLY A 132 26.20 15.93 -39.28
C GLY A 132 24.75 15.44 -39.34
N ASP A 133 24.39 14.63 -40.34
CA ASP A 133 23.22 13.73 -40.25
C ASP A 133 23.48 12.67 -39.17
N PHE A 134 22.47 12.30 -38.37
CA PHE A 134 22.23 10.89 -37.99
C PHE A 134 20.79 10.69 -37.50
N SER A 135 19.90 10.37 -38.44
CA SER A 135 18.80 9.42 -38.33
C SER A 135 18.30 8.95 -36.94
N LYS A 136 16.99 9.15 -36.66
CA LYS A 136 16.06 8.01 -36.38
C LYS A 136 14.57 8.39 -36.46
N LYS A 137 13.79 7.40 -36.92
CA LYS A 137 12.38 7.50 -37.36
C LYS A 137 11.51 6.55 -36.52
N ALA A 138 10.40 7.03 -35.97
CA ALA A 138 9.25 6.22 -35.50
C ALA A 138 8.04 7.16 -35.23
N THR A 139 7.11 7.33 -36.17
CA THR A 139 5.82 6.60 -36.26
C THR A 139 4.97 6.62 -34.99
N ALA A 140 3.96 7.49 -34.97
CA ALA A 140 2.74 7.31 -34.18
C ALA A 140 1.84 6.22 -34.81
N PRO A 141 0.86 5.69 -34.06
CA PRO A 141 -0.51 6.05 -34.42
C PRO A 141 -1.41 6.41 -33.24
N LYS A 142 -2.49 7.15 -33.55
CA LYS A 142 -3.66 7.34 -32.68
C LYS A 142 -4.52 6.08 -32.70
N ASN A 143 -5.28 5.82 -31.63
CA ASN A 143 -6.72 5.59 -31.81
C ASN A 143 -7.52 6.06 -30.58
N GLU A 144 -8.81 6.30 -30.79
CA GLU A 144 -9.72 7.02 -29.91
C GLU A 144 -10.76 6.11 -29.22
N ARG A 145 -11.29 6.61 -28.09
CA ARG A 145 -12.68 6.42 -27.57
C ARG A 145 -13.31 5.01 -27.58
N LYS A 146 -13.80 4.59 -26.40
CA LYS A 146 -15.23 4.79 -26.05
C LYS A 146 -15.43 4.74 -24.53
N VAL A 147 -16.33 5.58 -24.04
CA VAL A 147 -16.84 5.60 -22.66
C VAL A 147 -18.16 4.82 -22.66
N GLU A 148 -18.41 4.03 -21.62
CA GLU A 148 -19.78 3.79 -21.16
C GLU A 148 -19.83 3.94 -19.64
N ASN A 149 -20.91 4.54 -19.16
CA ASN A 149 -21.05 5.08 -17.82
C ASN A 149 -22.29 4.44 -17.19
N LEU A 150 -22.15 3.75 -16.06
CA LEU A 150 -23.28 3.15 -15.33
C LEU A 150 -23.31 3.67 -13.90
N SER A 151 -24.21 4.63 -13.70
CA SER A 151 -24.63 5.18 -12.43
C SER A 151 -25.42 4.18 -11.58
N ALA A 152 -25.18 4.16 -10.27
CA ALA A 152 -26.16 3.68 -9.29
C ALA A 152 -26.11 4.57 -8.04
N ASP A 153 -27.26 5.14 -7.68
CA ASP A 153 -27.44 6.06 -6.55
C ASP A 153 -27.26 5.34 -5.20
N ARG A 154 -26.76 6.06 -4.18
CA ARG A 154 -26.43 5.49 -2.87
C ARG A 154 -27.34 6.06 -1.78
N LYS A 155 -28.47 5.38 -1.54
CA LYS A 155 -29.47 5.69 -0.50
C LYS A 155 -30.03 4.39 0.09
N THR A 156 -30.37 4.23 1.37
CA THR A 156 -30.10 4.97 2.62
C THR A 156 -30.31 3.95 3.78
N ALA A 157 -29.97 4.33 5.01
CA ALA A 157 -30.37 3.70 6.29
C ALA A 157 -29.50 2.53 6.83
N ARG A 158 -28.52 2.91 7.66
CA ARG A 158 -28.22 2.15 8.89
C ARG A 158 -28.73 2.97 10.08
N LYS A 159 -29.47 2.31 10.99
CA LYS A 159 -29.83 2.89 12.30
C LYS A 159 -28.59 2.89 13.21
N PRO A 160 -28.44 3.87 14.13
CA PRO A 160 -27.29 3.92 15.03
C PRO A 160 -27.39 2.83 16.10
N PHE A 161 -26.27 2.15 16.38
CA PHE A 161 -26.11 1.35 17.60
C PHE A 161 -25.59 2.25 18.72
N THR A 162 -26.17 2.08 19.90
CA THR A 162 -25.95 2.92 21.09
C THR A 162 -24.56 2.74 21.68
N THR A 163 -23.91 3.85 22.01
CA THR A 163 -22.64 3.91 22.73
C THR A 163 -22.83 3.58 24.21
N ASN A 164 -22.24 2.48 24.70
CA ASN A 164 -22.08 2.26 26.12
C ASN A 164 -20.71 2.78 26.58
N ASN A 165 -20.74 3.83 27.41
CA ASN A 165 -19.56 4.39 28.05
C ASN A 165 -18.93 3.35 28.99
N ARG A 166 -17.59 3.25 28.97
CA ARG A 166 -16.83 2.58 30.02
C ARG A 166 -15.66 3.50 30.41
N GLU A 167 -15.72 4.01 31.63
CA GLU A 167 -14.71 4.91 32.18
C GLU A 167 -13.33 4.24 32.29
N PRO A 168 -12.24 5.03 32.23
CA PRO A 168 -10.88 4.51 32.41
C PRO A 168 -10.62 4.11 33.87
N PRO A 169 -9.77 3.09 34.11
CA PRO A 169 -9.42 2.66 35.47
C PRO A 169 -8.58 3.73 36.20
N SER A 170 -8.77 3.81 37.52
CA SER A 170 -8.12 4.77 38.42
C SER A 170 -6.63 4.45 38.70
N PRO A 171 -5.83 5.43 39.16
CA PRO A 171 -4.39 5.26 39.34
C PRO A 171 -4.03 4.52 40.64
N CYS A 172 -3.01 3.67 40.59
CA CYS A 172 -2.51 2.93 41.76
C CYS A 172 -1.89 3.87 42.84
N PRO A 173 -1.99 3.50 44.15
CA PRO A 173 -1.43 4.29 45.23
C PRO A 173 0.10 4.25 45.26
N LYS A 174 0.72 5.39 45.61
CA LYS A 174 2.18 5.52 45.75
C LYS A 174 2.68 4.81 47.00
N LEU A 175 3.71 3.98 46.85
CA LEU A 175 4.51 3.48 47.98
C LEU A 175 5.16 4.67 48.70
N ARG A 176 5.06 4.68 50.04
CA ARG A 176 5.63 5.70 50.92
C ARG A 176 6.86 5.09 51.59
N SER A 177 8.04 5.61 51.28
CA SER A 177 9.29 5.18 51.90
C SER A 177 9.26 5.42 53.41
N GLY A 178 9.82 4.46 54.17
CA GLY A 178 10.35 4.69 55.52
C GLY A 178 11.82 5.09 55.45
#